data_AF-A0A5N6LRU4-F1
#
_entry.id   AF-A0A5N6LRU4-F1
#
_cell.length_a   1.000
_cell.length_b   1.000
_cell.length_c   1.000
_cell.angle_alpha   90.00
_cell.angle_beta   90.00
_cell.angle_gamma   90.00
#
_symmetry.space_group_name_H-M   'P 1'
#
loop_
_entity.id
_entity.type
_entity.pdbx_description
1 polymer ?
#
loop_
_entity_poly.entity_id
_entity_poly.type
_entity_poly.pdbx_seq_one_letter_code
_entity_poly.pdbx_strand_id
1 'polypeptide(L)'
;MSIHQGIKPLSSPNPNAVGFLKTPCLFKIHRSSSFSALEHRFHRLSVSAAVEEAIVAESPLPPIPVEEKEGNKIQKPRLVLKFIWMEKNIGLGLDQEIPGHGTIPLSPYFFWPRKDAWEELKTTLESKPWISQKKMIILLNQATDIINLWQQSGLRRKFSRAPPSSSIIKPYIDAMAPKSDSAEGIVLNFVNEQNRPLNSQVVADFLQKFNLKKTAVQKALDNLADSGKITFKEYGKQKIYLARQDQYQIPNTEELNQMKEENARLQEMLEEQKKANNLLDGEIKSLQSNLTLDEIQNNDVKLRKQVKEMEERLTKLRDGVTLVSPEERKVVEKTFTDTISHWRKRKRMFKDVWDTITENSPKNPNEFKEELGVEYDEDVGVSLQTYATLMPHGHKRLRG
;
A
#
# COMPACT_ATOMS: atom_id res chain seq x y z
N MET A 1 -75.49 -33.96 31.95
CA MET A 1 -75.19 -34.55 33.28
C MET A 1 -73.69 -34.82 33.29
N SER A 2 -72.87 -33.86 33.72
CA SER A 2 -72.49 -33.55 35.10
C SER A 2 -71.55 -34.55 35.77
N ILE A 3 -70.30 -34.08 35.93
CA ILE A 3 -69.60 -33.90 37.22
C ILE A 3 -68.65 -35.03 37.73
N HIS A 4 -67.36 -34.62 37.81
CA HIS A 4 -66.32 -34.92 38.84
C HIS A 4 -65.81 -36.36 39.01
N GLN A 5 -64.59 -36.66 39.46
CA GLN A 5 -63.49 -36.06 40.25
C GLN A 5 -62.24 -36.95 39.93
N GLY A 6 -60.96 -36.68 40.17
CA GLY A 6 -60.22 -35.71 40.97
C GLY A 6 -58.85 -36.31 41.38
N ILE A 7 -57.86 -35.42 41.55
CA ILE A 7 -56.75 -35.47 42.54
C ILE A 7 -55.40 -36.18 42.16
N LYS A 8 -54.33 -35.36 42.13
CA LYS A 8 -52.88 -35.69 42.27
C LYS A 8 -52.44 -35.60 43.75
N PRO A 9 -51.27 -36.16 44.14
CA PRO A 9 -50.14 -35.28 44.54
C PRO A 9 -48.75 -35.85 44.15
N LEU A 10 -47.80 -35.09 43.56
CA LEU A 10 -46.82 -34.13 44.12
C LEU A 10 -45.71 -34.73 45.01
N SER A 11 -44.49 -34.83 44.46
CA SER A 11 -43.24 -34.55 45.18
C SER A 11 -42.32 -33.69 44.29
N SER A 12 -42.10 -32.46 44.71
CA SER A 12 -41.04 -31.50 44.34
C SER A 12 -39.82 -31.67 45.29
N PRO A 13 -38.73 -30.85 45.26
CA PRO A 13 -38.36 -29.75 44.36
C PRO A 13 -36.88 -29.75 43.85
N ASN A 14 -36.65 -28.83 42.91
CA ASN A 14 -35.44 -28.26 42.28
C ASN A 14 -34.31 -27.84 43.27
N PRO A 15 -33.05 -27.53 42.83
CA PRO A 15 -32.78 -26.23 42.19
C PRO A 15 -31.63 -26.12 41.15
N ASN A 16 -31.73 -25.04 40.36
CA ASN A 16 -30.72 -24.42 39.49
C ASN A 16 -29.58 -23.71 40.27
N ALA A 17 -28.38 -23.61 39.68
CA ALA A 17 -27.46 -22.44 39.73
C ALA A 17 -26.22 -22.74 38.85
N VAL A 18 -25.95 -22.04 37.74
CA VAL A 18 -25.27 -20.73 37.63
C VAL A 18 -23.81 -20.72 38.14
N GLY A 19 -22.86 -20.68 37.20
CA GLY A 19 -21.90 -19.59 37.10
C GLY A 19 -20.62 -19.55 37.97
N PHE A 20 -19.51 -19.33 37.24
CA PHE A 20 -18.41 -18.40 37.54
C PHE A 20 -17.28 -18.75 38.53
N LEU A 21 -16.06 -18.69 37.95
CA LEU A 21 -14.78 -18.19 38.49
C LEU A 21 -13.99 -19.07 39.48
N LYS A 22 -12.78 -19.48 39.06
CA LYS A 22 -11.51 -18.84 39.45
C LYS A 22 -10.31 -19.59 38.84
N THR A 23 -9.49 -18.85 38.10
CA THR A 23 -8.06 -19.13 37.90
C THR A 23 -7.33 -19.10 39.26
N PRO A 24 -6.15 -19.73 39.39
CA PRO A 24 -4.93 -18.94 39.21
C PRO A 24 -3.76 -19.67 38.53
N CYS A 25 -2.91 -18.81 37.96
CA CYS A 25 -1.55 -18.99 37.46
C CYS A 25 -0.64 -19.92 38.27
N LEU A 26 0.30 -20.59 37.57
CA LEU A 26 1.75 -20.44 37.82
C LEU A 26 2.61 -21.11 36.73
N PHE A 27 3.21 -20.27 35.89
CA PHE A 27 4.60 -20.25 35.42
C PHE A 27 5.36 -21.57 35.20
N LYS A 28 5.84 -21.77 33.95
CA LYS A 28 7.26 -21.54 33.63
C LYS A 28 7.52 -21.30 32.14
N ILE A 29 8.39 -20.32 31.92
CA ILE A 29 8.82 -19.63 30.69
C ILE A 29 10.13 -20.26 30.21
N HIS A 30 10.36 -20.29 28.89
CA HIS A 30 11.55 -19.77 28.16
C HIS A 30 11.56 -20.27 26.69
N ARG A 31 12.02 -19.56 25.65
CA ARG A 31 12.07 -18.13 25.22
C ARG A 31 12.61 -18.15 23.77
N SER A 32 11.95 -17.39 22.87
CA SER A 32 12.45 -16.74 21.62
C SER A 32 12.98 -17.61 20.46
N SER A 33 12.80 -17.31 19.16
CA SER A 33 12.57 -16.03 18.47
C SER A 33 12.03 -16.23 17.03
N SER A 34 11.21 -15.28 16.56
CA SER A 34 11.08 -14.76 15.19
C SER A 34 10.81 -15.70 14.00
N PHE A 35 9.65 -15.57 13.34
CA PHE A 35 9.58 -14.85 12.05
C PHE A 35 8.13 -14.61 11.60
N SER A 36 8.01 -13.59 10.76
CA SER A 36 6.88 -12.73 10.45
C SER A 36 5.79 -13.32 9.54
N ALA A 37 4.62 -12.69 9.67
CA ALA A 37 3.42 -12.83 8.85
C ALA A 37 3.67 -12.82 7.34
N LEU A 38 2.94 -13.69 6.64
CA LEU A 38 2.89 -13.79 5.19
C LEU A 38 1.81 -12.82 4.68
N GLU A 39 2.22 -11.62 4.27
CA GLU A 39 1.35 -10.60 3.68
C GLU A 39 1.34 -10.74 2.15
N HIS A 40 0.14 -10.67 1.57
CA HIS A 40 -0.12 -10.84 0.15
C HIS A 40 0.60 -9.78 -0.70
N ARG A 41 1.42 -10.24 -1.67
CA ARG A 41 2.07 -9.39 -2.68
C ARG A 41 1.03 -8.87 -3.69
N PHE A 42 0.71 -7.58 -3.64
CA PHE A 42 0.04 -6.88 -4.72
C PHE A 42 1.03 -6.58 -5.86
N HIS A 43 0.67 -6.94 -7.09
CA HIS A 43 1.42 -6.61 -8.29
C HIS A 43 1.32 -5.12 -8.62
N ARG A 44 2.46 -4.43 -8.62
CA ARG A 44 2.61 -3.04 -9.09
C ARG A 44 2.71 -3.05 -10.62
N LEU A 45 1.66 -2.62 -11.30
CA LEU A 45 1.72 -2.30 -12.74
C LEU A 45 2.35 -0.91 -12.90
N SER A 46 3.53 -0.86 -13.52
CA SER A 46 4.24 0.36 -13.88
C SER A 46 4.24 0.48 -15.40
N VAL A 47 3.56 1.49 -15.93
CA VAL A 47 3.64 1.86 -17.36
C VAL A 47 4.60 3.04 -17.46
N SER A 48 5.73 2.85 -18.14
CA SER A 48 6.72 3.89 -18.42
C SER A 48 6.53 4.41 -19.85
N ALA A 49 6.22 5.70 -19.99
CA ALA A 49 6.25 6.40 -21.27
C ALA A 49 7.58 7.17 -21.38
N ALA A 50 8.43 6.81 -22.34
CA ALA A 50 9.66 7.52 -22.68
C ALA A 50 9.47 8.27 -24.00
N VAL A 51 9.89 9.53 -24.05
CA VAL A 51 9.90 10.35 -25.28
C VAL A 51 11.35 10.63 -25.65
N GLU A 52 11.73 10.25 -26.86
CA GLU A 52 13.02 10.51 -27.51
C GLU A 52 12.82 11.58 -28.61
N GLU A 53 13.79 12.49 -28.76
CA GLU A 53 13.75 13.59 -29.73
C GLU A 53 14.94 13.47 -30.70
N ALA A 54 14.66 13.48 -32.00
CA ALA A 54 15.60 13.40 -33.12
C ALA A 54 15.56 14.70 -33.93
N ILE A 55 16.72 15.23 -34.35
CA ILE A 55 16.82 16.35 -35.31
C ILE A 55 18.04 16.13 -36.25
N VAL A 56 17.86 16.49 -37.53
CA VAL A 56 18.70 16.24 -38.73
C VAL A 56 19.30 17.55 -39.31
N ALA A 57 20.46 17.41 -40.00
CA ALA A 57 21.17 18.29 -40.97
C ALA A 57 21.90 19.55 -40.43
N GLU A 58 23.10 19.96 -40.90
CA GLU A 58 23.70 19.98 -42.25
C GLU A 58 25.26 20.06 -42.20
N SER A 59 25.98 19.71 -43.29
CA SER A 59 27.46 19.60 -43.43
C SER A 59 27.98 20.53 -44.55
N PRO A 60 29.25 21.05 -44.56
CA PRO A 60 30.36 20.34 -45.25
C PRO A 60 31.80 20.50 -44.65
N LEU A 61 32.72 19.62 -45.11
CA LEU A 61 34.10 19.21 -44.66
C LEU A 61 35.28 19.86 -45.46
N PRO A 62 36.61 19.51 -45.31
CA PRO A 62 37.57 19.36 -44.16
C PRO A 62 39.00 19.98 -44.48
N PRO A 63 40.15 19.82 -43.73
CA PRO A 63 40.92 18.54 -43.56
C PRO A 63 41.78 18.30 -42.26
N ILE A 64 42.00 17.00 -41.98
CA ILE A 64 43.18 16.31 -41.36
C ILE A 64 43.28 16.09 -39.82
N PRO A 65 43.74 14.90 -39.35
CA PRO A 65 43.26 14.21 -38.16
C PRO A 65 44.27 14.12 -37.00
N VAL A 66 43.78 14.12 -35.76
CA VAL A 66 44.51 13.60 -34.59
C VAL A 66 43.52 12.87 -33.67
N GLU A 67 43.85 11.62 -33.35
CA GLU A 67 43.09 10.72 -32.48
C GLU A 67 43.07 11.21 -31.02
N GLU A 68 41.89 11.43 -30.44
CA GLU A 68 41.72 11.51 -28.98
C GLU A 68 40.43 10.80 -28.51
N LYS A 69 40.57 10.18 -27.34
CA LYS A 69 39.78 9.08 -26.76
C LYS A 69 38.31 9.42 -26.52
N GLU A 70 37.43 8.46 -26.80
CA GLU A 70 35.99 8.53 -26.52
C GLU A 70 35.71 8.82 -25.04
N GLY A 71 35.24 10.05 -24.77
CA GLY A 71 34.78 10.48 -23.46
C GLY A 71 33.41 9.88 -23.10
N ASN A 72 33.30 9.40 -21.87
CA ASN A 72 32.05 9.00 -21.23
C ASN A 72 30.97 10.06 -21.41
N LYS A 73 29.90 9.73 -22.17
CA LYS A 73 28.67 10.53 -22.21
C LYS A 73 28.01 10.45 -20.82
N ILE A 74 28.23 11.48 -19.99
CA ILE A 74 27.54 11.63 -18.70
C ILE A 74 26.05 11.78 -19.00
N GLN A 75 25.29 10.70 -18.83
CA GLN A 75 23.85 10.68 -19.02
C GLN A 75 23.20 11.55 -17.93
N LYS A 76 22.41 12.54 -18.33
CA LYS A 76 21.73 13.47 -17.41
C LYS A 76 20.71 12.71 -16.54
N PRO A 77 20.62 13.02 -15.23
CA PRO A 77 19.66 12.37 -14.34
C PRO A 77 18.22 12.66 -14.77
N ARG A 78 17.38 11.63 -14.75
CA ARG A 78 15.96 11.69 -15.16
C ARG A 78 15.08 11.88 -13.92
N LEU A 79 14.05 12.70 -14.03
CA LEU A 79 13.02 12.85 -13.00
C LEU A 79 11.85 11.96 -13.37
N VAL A 80 11.38 11.15 -12.42
CA VAL A 80 10.27 10.22 -12.62
C VAL A 80 9.18 10.57 -11.62
N LEU A 81 8.00 10.92 -12.12
CA LEU A 81 6.81 11.07 -11.30
C LEU A 81 6.24 9.67 -11.00
N LYS A 82 6.14 9.33 -9.73
CA LYS A 82 5.53 8.09 -9.24
C LYS A 82 4.21 8.41 -8.56
N PHE A 83 3.24 7.53 -8.74
CA PHE A 83 1.95 7.65 -8.06
C PHE A 83 1.53 6.32 -7.45
N ILE A 84 0.72 6.41 -6.40
CA ILE A 84 0.08 5.28 -5.72
C ILE A 84 -1.43 5.49 -5.84
N TRP A 85 -2.06 4.59 -6.57
CA TRP A 85 -3.50 4.62 -6.80
C TRP A 85 -4.23 3.87 -5.68
N MET A 86 -5.07 4.57 -4.91
CA MET A 86 -5.95 3.93 -3.91
C MET A 86 -7.42 4.27 -4.14
N GLU A 87 -8.31 3.55 -3.45
CA GLU A 87 -9.76 3.68 -3.65
C GLU A 87 -10.32 5.06 -3.27
N LYS A 88 -9.79 5.63 -2.18
CA LYS A 88 -10.25 6.87 -1.56
C LYS A 88 -9.23 8.02 -1.63
N ASN A 89 -7.96 7.71 -1.91
CA ASN A 89 -6.89 8.71 -2.03
C ASN A 89 -5.96 8.36 -3.21
N ILE A 90 -5.24 9.34 -3.73
CA ILE A 90 -4.10 9.13 -4.64
C ILE A 90 -2.85 9.77 -4.06
N GLY A 91 -1.74 9.03 -4.05
CA GLY A 91 -0.43 9.52 -3.62
C GLY A 91 0.41 9.93 -4.82
N LEU A 92 1.04 11.10 -4.80
CA LEU A 92 2.00 11.56 -5.81
C LEU A 92 3.38 11.76 -5.18
N GLY A 93 4.44 11.27 -5.81
CA GLY A 93 5.83 11.40 -5.36
C GLY A 93 6.81 11.53 -6.52
N LEU A 94 7.99 12.09 -6.26
CA LEU A 94 9.04 12.27 -7.26
C LEU A 94 10.27 11.45 -6.90
N ASP A 95 10.83 10.77 -7.90
CA ASP A 95 12.10 10.07 -7.81
C ASP A 95 13.10 10.64 -8.83
N GLN A 96 14.36 10.70 -8.45
CA GLN A 96 15.47 10.95 -9.37
C GLN A 96 16.10 9.62 -9.74
N GLU A 97 16.16 9.33 -11.03
CA GLU A 97 16.89 8.18 -11.56
C GLU A 97 18.23 8.65 -12.10
N ILE A 98 19.31 8.15 -11.48
CA ILE A 98 20.67 8.37 -11.95
C ILE A 98 21.12 7.08 -12.64
N PRO A 99 21.46 7.13 -13.95
CA PRO A 99 21.95 5.95 -14.66
C PRO A 99 23.22 5.42 -14.00
N GLY A 100 23.16 4.19 -13.49
CA GLY A 100 24.26 3.52 -12.79
C GLY A 100 24.18 3.49 -11.26
N HIS A 101 23.39 4.35 -10.62
CA HIS A 101 23.32 4.46 -9.14
C HIS A 101 21.92 4.25 -8.53
N GLY A 102 20.91 3.93 -9.33
CA GLY A 102 19.56 3.57 -8.85
C GLY A 102 18.59 4.76 -8.77
N THR A 103 17.51 4.59 -8.01
CA THR A 103 16.45 5.60 -7.84
C THR A 103 16.51 6.20 -6.44
N ILE A 104 16.59 7.53 -6.36
CA ILE A 104 16.61 8.30 -5.11
C ILE A 104 15.27 9.03 -4.98
N PRO A 105 14.47 8.77 -3.92
CA PRO A 105 13.22 9.50 -3.72
C PRO A 105 13.51 10.97 -3.40
N LEU A 106 13.00 11.87 -4.23
CA LEU A 106 13.15 13.32 -4.09
C LEU A 106 12.06 13.95 -3.24
N SER A 107 10.88 13.35 -3.18
CA SER A 107 9.78 13.82 -2.35
C SER A 107 9.06 12.64 -1.68
N PRO A 108 8.50 12.85 -0.47
CA PRO A 108 7.48 11.96 0.08
C PRO A 108 6.25 11.87 -0.85
N TYR A 109 5.42 10.84 -0.64
CA TYR A 109 4.13 10.75 -1.31
C TYR A 109 3.13 11.72 -0.68
N PHE A 110 2.64 12.68 -1.47
CA PHE A 110 1.58 13.60 -1.08
C PHE A 110 0.22 13.02 -1.45
N PHE A 111 -0.73 13.00 -0.51
CA PHE A 111 -2.02 12.31 -0.67
C PHE A 111 -3.18 13.27 -0.92
N TRP A 112 -3.76 13.18 -2.11
CA TRP A 112 -5.01 13.83 -2.51
C TRP A 112 -6.21 12.93 -2.18
N PRO A 113 -7.38 13.44 -1.75
CA PRO A 113 -7.77 14.86 -1.55
C PRO A 113 -7.56 15.36 -0.11
N ARG A 114 -6.91 14.58 0.77
CA ARG A 114 -6.73 14.96 2.19
C ARG A 114 -5.78 16.14 2.37
N LYS A 115 -4.78 16.24 1.49
CA LYS A 115 -3.85 17.36 1.34
C LYS A 115 -3.74 17.69 -0.15
N ASP A 116 -3.47 18.95 -0.47
CA ASP A 116 -3.26 19.37 -1.85
C ASP A 116 -1.92 18.82 -2.36
N ALA A 117 -1.97 17.60 -2.90
CA ALA A 117 -0.80 16.91 -3.40
C ALA A 117 -0.13 17.61 -4.59
N TRP A 118 -0.87 18.47 -5.30
CA TRP A 118 -0.33 19.24 -6.43
C TRP A 118 0.44 20.46 -5.93
N GLU A 119 -0.11 21.18 -4.95
CA GLU A 119 0.54 22.33 -4.33
C GLU A 119 1.84 21.93 -3.61
N GLU A 120 1.82 20.85 -2.82
CA GLU A 120 3.01 20.33 -2.14
C GLU A 120 4.09 19.84 -3.14
N LEU A 121 3.68 19.25 -4.26
CA LEU A 121 4.58 18.86 -5.35
C LEU A 121 5.21 20.09 -6.02
N LYS A 122 4.42 21.16 -6.21
CA LYS A 122 4.90 22.42 -6.76
C LYS A 122 5.90 23.09 -5.81
N THR A 123 5.59 23.21 -4.52
CA THR A 123 6.49 23.81 -3.52
C THR A 123 7.81 23.03 -3.43
N THR A 124 7.77 21.70 -3.49
CA THR A 124 8.99 20.88 -3.48
C THR A 124 9.82 21.00 -4.76
N LEU A 125 9.20 21.18 -5.92
CA LEU A 125 9.90 21.46 -7.18
C LEU A 125 10.50 22.87 -7.22
N GLU A 126 9.78 23.88 -6.71
CA GLU A 126 10.25 25.28 -6.62
C GLU A 126 11.43 25.43 -5.65
N SER A 127 11.46 24.64 -4.57
CA SER A 127 12.58 24.61 -3.62
C SER A 127 13.90 24.08 -4.22
N LYS A 128 13.86 23.49 -5.44
CA LYS A 128 14.99 22.82 -6.09
C LYS A 128 15.42 23.56 -7.36
N PRO A 129 16.31 24.56 -7.27
CA PRO A 129 16.68 25.42 -8.39
C PRO A 129 17.45 24.71 -9.51
N TRP A 130 17.94 23.48 -9.28
CA TRP A 130 18.62 22.65 -10.28
C TRP A 130 17.64 21.97 -11.26
N ILE A 131 16.33 22.02 -11.01
CA ILE A 131 15.29 21.53 -11.90
C ILE A 131 14.84 22.68 -12.80
N SER A 132 14.96 22.51 -14.12
CA SER A 132 14.51 23.53 -15.08
C SER A 132 13.00 23.77 -14.99
N GLN A 133 12.56 25.03 -15.06
CA GLN A 133 11.15 25.43 -15.06
C GLN A 133 10.31 24.68 -16.12
N LYS A 134 10.88 24.43 -17.31
CA LYS A 134 10.20 23.66 -18.38
C LYS A 134 9.89 22.22 -17.92
N LYS A 135 10.79 21.57 -17.18
CA LYS A 135 10.58 20.23 -16.62
C LYS A 135 9.55 20.24 -15.49
N MET A 136 9.58 21.26 -14.64
CA MET A 136 8.60 21.45 -13.57
C MET A 136 7.17 21.55 -14.14
N ILE A 137 6.96 22.35 -15.19
CA ILE A 137 5.65 22.50 -15.84
C ILE A 137 5.16 21.16 -16.41
N ILE A 138 6.02 20.39 -17.07
CA ILE A 138 5.66 19.07 -17.62
C ILE A 138 5.24 18.10 -16.51
N LEU A 139 6.00 18.05 -15.41
CA LEU A 139 5.67 17.18 -14.27
C LEU A 139 4.37 17.59 -13.58
N LEU A 140 4.11 18.88 -13.44
CA LEU A 140 2.88 19.40 -12.85
C LEU A 140 1.66 19.13 -13.74
N ASN A 141 1.80 19.25 -15.07
CA ASN A 141 0.73 18.89 -16.01
C ASN A 141 0.43 17.39 -15.97
N GLN A 142 1.47 16.55 -15.92
CA GLN A 142 1.30 15.10 -15.75
C GLN A 142 0.62 14.76 -14.42
N ALA A 143 0.98 15.44 -13.32
CA ALA A 143 0.30 15.30 -12.04
C ALA A 143 -1.18 15.71 -12.13
N THR A 144 -1.48 16.81 -12.81
CA THR A 144 -2.86 17.26 -13.07
C THR A 144 -3.64 16.21 -13.87
N ASP A 145 -3.05 15.67 -14.93
CA ASP A 145 -3.67 14.62 -15.76
C ASP A 145 -3.95 13.37 -14.94
N ILE A 146 -3.01 12.95 -14.09
CA ILE A 146 -3.17 11.80 -13.20
C ILE A 146 -4.27 12.05 -12.16
N ILE A 147 -4.33 13.24 -11.56
CA ILE A 147 -5.41 13.61 -10.62
C ILE A 147 -6.75 13.64 -11.34
N ASN A 148 -6.82 14.22 -12.53
CA ASN A 148 -8.04 14.27 -13.35
C ASN A 148 -8.51 12.87 -13.74
N LEU A 149 -7.59 12.00 -14.17
CA LEU A 149 -7.88 10.59 -14.45
C LEU A 149 -8.35 9.86 -13.19
N TRP A 150 -7.76 10.11 -12.02
CA TRP A 150 -8.19 9.52 -10.76
C TRP A 150 -9.59 10.02 -10.36
N GLN A 151 -9.88 11.31 -10.48
CA GLN A 151 -11.20 11.88 -10.22
C GLN A 151 -12.24 11.30 -11.18
N GLN A 152 -11.93 11.22 -12.48
CA GLN A 152 -12.78 10.60 -13.49
C GLN A 152 -12.96 9.11 -13.26
N SER A 153 -11.94 8.40 -12.77
CA SER A 153 -12.04 6.97 -12.40
C SER A 153 -12.89 6.77 -11.15
N GLY A 154 -12.83 7.71 -10.20
CA GLY A 154 -13.69 7.73 -9.01
C GLY A 154 -15.14 7.98 -9.39
N LEU A 155 -15.37 8.85 -10.38
CA LEU A 155 -16.68 9.02 -11.01
C LEU A 155 -17.08 7.74 -11.77
N ARG A 156 -16.22 7.19 -12.65
CA ARG A 156 -16.49 5.96 -13.40
C ARG A 156 -16.72 4.76 -12.50
N ARG A 157 -16.12 4.67 -11.30
CA ARG A 157 -16.45 3.64 -10.30
C ARG A 157 -17.81 3.85 -9.64
N LYS A 158 -18.27 5.11 -9.51
CA LYS A 158 -19.67 5.41 -9.12
C LYS A 158 -20.65 5.07 -10.25
N PHE A 159 -20.23 5.21 -11.52
CA PHE A 159 -21.03 4.89 -12.71
C PHE A 159 -20.94 3.41 -13.17
N SER A 160 -19.85 2.69 -12.92
CA SER A 160 -19.65 1.26 -13.30
C SER A 160 -20.24 0.32 -12.26
N ARG A 161 -20.54 0.85 -11.08
CA ARG A 161 -21.36 0.21 -10.05
C ARG A 161 -22.85 0.51 -10.25
N ALA A 162 -23.21 1.21 -11.33
CA ALA A 162 -24.56 1.32 -11.84
C ALA A 162 -24.63 0.52 -13.16
N PRO A 163 -25.70 -0.27 -13.39
CA PRO A 163 -25.83 -1.09 -14.59
C PRO A 163 -26.01 -0.23 -15.86
N PRO A 164 -25.64 -0.73 -17.04
CA PRO A 164 -25.81 -0.01 -18.30
C PRO A 164 -27.21 -0.28 -18.85
N SER A 165 -28.20 0.57 -18.53
CA SER A 165 -29.34 0.91 -19.39
C SER A 165 -30.40 1.64 -18.56
N SER A 166 -30.47 2.95 -18.75
CA SER A 166 -31.69 3.73 -18.99
C SER A 166 -31.33 5.20 -18.85
N SER A 167 -31.57 5.97 -19.91
CA SER A 167 -31.87 7.42 -19.89
C SER A 167 -31.59 8.15 -18.58
N ILE A 168 -30.56 9.01 -18.61
CA ILE A 168 -30.24 10.10 -17.68
C ILE A 168 -31.34 10.32 -16.61
N ILE A 169 -31.17 9.69 -15.46
CA ILE A 169 -31.68 10.22 -14.19
C ILE A 169 -30.44 10.51 -13.36
N LYS A 170 -29.95 11.76 -13.48
CA LYS A 170 -29.05 12.34 -12.48
C LYS A 170 -29.72 12.20 -11.10
N PRO A 171 -28.99 11.94 -10.01
CA PRO A 171 -29.56 11.98 -8.67
C PRO A 171 -30.20 13.35 -8.44
N TYR A 172 -31.54 13.36 -8.39
CA TYR A 172 -32.40 14.54 -8.26
C TYR A 172 -32.30 15.22 -6.89
N ILE A 173 -31.18 15.03 -6.16
CA ILE A 173 -31.01 15.53 -4.80
C ILE A 173 -29.92 16.62 -4.73
N ASP A 174 -29.05 16.75 -5.74
CA ASP A 174 -27.99 17.78 -5.78
C ASP A 174 -28.24 18.90 -6.81
N ALA A 175 -29.40 18.95 -7.45
CA ALA A 175 -29.75 20.00 -8.40
C ALA A 175 -31.22 20.37 -8.31
N MET A 176 -31.63 21.07 -7.26
CA MET A 176 -32.91 21.81 -7.31
C MET A 176 -32.87 23.01 -6.35
N ALA A 177 -32.29 24.12 -6.80
CA ALA A 177 -32.88 25.45 -6.68
C ALA A 177 -32.10 26.42 -7.60
N PRO A 178 -32.76 27.39 -8.27
CA PRO A 178 -34.13 27.82 -8.01
C PRO A 178 -35.05 27.84 -9.24
N LYS A 179 -36.36 27.68 -8.99
CA LYS A 179 -37.42 28.08 -9.94
C LYS A 179 -37.54 29.63 -10.08
N SER A 180 -36.52 30.38 -9.63
CA SER A 180 -36.44 31.85 -9.67
C SER A 180 -35.05 32.35 -9.23
N ASP A 181 -34.36 33.18 -10.03
CA ASP A 181 -33.05 33.75 -9.66
C ASP A 181 -33.10 34.73 -8.47
N SER A 182 -34.29 35.05 -7.97
CA SER A 182 -34.49 35.91 -6.80
C SER A 182 -34.19 35.15 -5.50
N ALA A 183 -33.45 35.81 -4.60
CA ALA A 183 -33.16 35.33 -3.24
C ALA A 183 -34.43 34.88 -2.48
N GLU A 184 -35.55 35.54 -2.72
CA GLU A 184 -36.84 35.20 -2.11
C GLU A 184 -37.37 33.85 -2.60
N GLY A 185 -37.28 33.55 -3.89
CA GLY A 185 -37.80 32.28 -4.39
C GLY A 185 -36.84 31.10 -4.15
N ILE A 186 -35.53 31.33 -4.00
CA ILE A 186 -34.61 30.33 -3.44
C ILE A 186 -35.06 29.95 -2.01
N VAL A 187 -35.31 30.95 -1.17
CA VAL A 187 -35.75 30.75 0.22
C VAL A 187 -37.12 30.06 0.28
N LEU A 188 -38.08 30.48 -0.56
CA LEU A 188 -39.42 29.88 -0.61
C LEU A 188 -39.38 28.41 -1.03
N ASN A 189 -38.61 28.07 -2.08
CA ASN A 189 -38.46 26.68 -2.51
C ASN A 189 -37.86 25.84 -1.39
N PHE A 190 -36.80 26.32 -0.73
CA PHE A 190 -36.21 25.61 0.39
C PHE A 190 -37.19 25.39 1.55
N VAL A 191 -37.96 26.41 1.93
CA VAL A 191 -38.95 26.31 3.03
C VAL A 191 -40.07 25.32 2.68
N ASN A 192 -40.54 25.32 1.43
CA ASN A 192 -41.56 24.39 0.93
C ASN A 192 -41.03 22.95 0.80
N GLU A 193 -39.78 22.77 0.37
CA GLU A 193 -39.15 21.45 0.23
C GLU A 193 -38.86 20.81 1.59
N GLN A 194 -38.37 21.60 2.56
CA GLN A 194 -38.09 21.08 3.89
C GLN A 194 -39.38 20.81 4.68
N ASN A 195 -40.49 21.48 4.34
CA ASN A 195 -41.82 21.41 4.93
C ASN A 195 -41.84 21.16 6.46
N ARG A 196 -40.96 21.84 7.19
CA ARG A 196 -40.80 21.73 8.65
C ARG A 196 -40.66 23.12 9.26
N PRO A 197 -40.87 23.29 10.58
CA PRO A 197 -40.61 24.56 11.24
C PRO A 197 -39.12 24.92 11.15
N LEU A 198 -38.81 26.10 10.62
CA LEU A 198 -37.45 26.56 10.39
C LEU A 198 -37.16 27.87 11.12
N ASN A 199 -35.94 28.02 11.61
CA ASN A 199 -35.42 29.27 12.16
C ASN A 199 -34.57 29.98 11.10
N SER A 200 -34.53 31.32 11.12
CA SER A 200 -33.74 32.15 10.19
C SER A 200 -32.25 31.76 10.15
N GLN A 201 -31.67 31.32 11.28
CA GLN A 201 -30.29 30.82 11.31
C GLN A 201 -30.13 29.51 10.53
N VAL A 202 -31.03 28.55 10.73
CA VAL A 202 -30.98 27.24 10.06
C VAL A 202 -31.11 27.43 8.55
N VAL A 203 -32.05 28.27 8.12
CA VAL A 203 -32.21 28.61 6.69
C VAL A 203 -30.94 29.27 6.14
N ALA A 204 -30.31 30.19 6.90
CA ALA A 204 -29.08 30.84 6.48
C ALA A 204 -27.90 29.87 6.36
N ASP A 205 -27.77 28.90 7.26
CA ASP A 205 -26.67 27.91 7.24
C ASP A 205 -26.82 26.96 6.03
N PHE A 206 -28.04 26.52 5.71
CA PHE A 206 -28.29 25.68 4.53
C PHE A 206 -28.14 26.46 3.21
N LEU A 207 -28.58 27.72 3.19
CA LEU A 207 -28.52 28.59 2.00
C LEU A 207 -27.16 29.29 1.81
N GLN A 208 -26.22 29.12 2.74
CA GLN A 208 -24.85 29.60 2.60
C GLN A 208 -24.17 29.02 1.34
N LYS A 209 -24.53 27.79 0.95
CA LYS A 209 -24.08 27.14 -0.30
C LYS A 209 -24.48 27.90 -1.56
N PHE A 210 -25.54 28.71 -1.50
CA PHE A 210 -26.08 29.50 -2.60
C PHE A 210 -25.68 30.99 -2.51
N ASN A 211 -24.61 31.32 -1.79
CA ASN A 211 -24.10 32.68 -1.59
C ASN A 211 -25.07 33.66 -0.88
N LEU A 212 -26.13 33.17 -0.21
CA LEU A 212 -27.05 34.01 0.54
C LEU A 212 -26.54 34.26 1.96
N LYS A 213 -26.38 35.55 2.33
CA LYS A 213 -25.99 35.96 3.68
C LYS A 213 -27.20 35.99 4.62
N LYS A 214 -26.99 35.75 5.92
CA LYS A 214 -28.02 35.75 6.97
C LYS A 214 -29.01 36.93 6.89
N THR A 215 -28.51 38.15 6.70
CA THR A 215 -29.36 39.35 6.61
C THR A 215 -30.27 39.35 5.38
N ALA A 216 -29.80 38.81 4.25
CA ALA A 216 -30.59 38.69 3.03
C ALA A 216 -31.65 37.59 3.17
N VAL A 217 -31.29 36.46 3.79
CA VAL A 217 -32.24 35.36 4.08
C VAL A 217 -33.33 35.80 5.05
N GLN A 218 -32.98 36.54 6.10
CA GLN A 218 -33.95 37.05 7.06
C GLN A 218 -34.93 38.04 6.42
N LYS A 219 -34.42 39.00 5.62
CA LYS A 219 -35.28 39.91 4.84
C LYS A 219 -36.19 39.18 3.86
N ALA A 220 -35.66 38.16 3.17
CA ALA A 220 -36.45 37.34 2.26
C ALA A 220 -37.55 36.56 2.99
N LEU A 221 -37.25 35.98 4.16
CA LEU A 221 -38.25 35.29 4.99
C LEU A 221 -39.34 36.26 5.49
N ASP A 222 -38.96 37.45 5.94
CA ASP A 222 -39.93 38.47 6.38
C ASP A 222 -40.81 38.95 5.20
N ASN A 223 -40.24 39.21 4.02
CA ASN A 223 -41.01 39.57 2.81
C ASN A 223 -41.95 38.44 2.34
N LEU A 224 -41.51 37.17 2.45
CA LEU A 224 -42.34 36.00 2.12
C LEU A 224 -43.47 35.81 3.14
N ALA A 225 -43.24 36.17 4.39
CA ALA A 225 -44.24 36.19 5.43
C ALA A 225 -45.28 37.31 5.19
N ASP A 226 -44.82 38.51 4.85
CA ASP A 226 -45.67 39.66 4.54
C ASP A 226 -46.52 39.44 3.29
N SER A 227 -45.95 38.77 2.26
CA SER A 227 -46.69 38.35 1.06
C SER A 227 -47.61 37.14 1.30
N GLY A 228 -47.67 36.62 2.53
CA GLY A 228 -48.58 35.54 2.93
C GLY A 228 -48.26 34.18 2.31
N LYS A 229 -47.05 33.99 1.75
CA LYS A 229 -46.61 32.72 1.17
C LYS A 229 -46.09 31.75 2.24
N ILE A 230 -45.49 32.29 3.31
CA ILE A 230 -45.10 31.53 4.50
C ILE A 230 -45.79 32.14 5.73
N THR A 231 -45.97 31.32 6.75
CA THR A 231 -46.44 31.76 8.07
C THR A 231 -45.27 31.85 9.01
N PHE A 232 -45.26 32.83 9.90
CA PHE A 232 -44.29 32.90 10.99
C PHE A 232 -44.98 32.99 12.34
N LYS A 233 -44.29 32.51 13.37
CA LYS A 233 -44.69 32.67 14.77
C LYS A 233 -43.52 33.18 15.58
N GLU A 234 -43.73 34.29 16.29
CA GLU A 234 -42.72 34.92 17.12
C GLU A 234 -42.74 34.30 18.52
N TYR A 235 -41.56 33.88 18.97
CA TYR A 235 -41.32 33.41 20.33
C TYR A 235 -40.23 34.29 20.95
N GLY A 236 -40.64 35.38 21.59
CA GLY A 236 -39.73 36.35 22.20
C GLY A 236 -38.83 37.02 21.15
N LYS A 237 -37.52 36.72 21.19
CA LYS A 237 -36.52 37.28 20.26
C LYS A 237 -36.33 36.48 18.96
N GLN A 238 -36.98 35.32 18.81
CA GLN A 238 -36.79 34.42 17.67
C GLN A 238 -38.09 34.27 16.87
N LYS A 239 -37.98 34.21 15.54
CA LYS A 239 -39.09 33.94 14.62
C LYS A 239 -38.95 32.56 14.01
N ILE A 240 -40.02 31.76 14.06
CA ILE A 240 -40.08 30.45 13.42
C ILE A 240 -40.95 30.60 12.17
N TYR A 241 -40.42 30.20 11.02
CA TYR A 241 -41.09 30.27 9.72
C TYR A 241 -41.51 28.87 9.28
N LEU A 242 -42.70 28.77 8.68
CA LEU A 242 -43.29 27.54 8.18
C LEU A 242 -44.03 27.80 6.85
N ALA A 243 -43.88 26.90 5.89
CA ALA A 243 -44.67 26.91 4.65
C ALA A 243 -46.17 26.77 4.97
N ARG A 244 -47.01 27.58 4.31
CA ARG A 244 -48.46 27.46 4.46
C ARG A 244 -48.95 26.14 3.89
N GLN A 245 -49.57 25.33 4.74
CA GLN A 245 -50.10 24.02 4.31
C GLN A 245 -51.35 24.15 3.43
N ASP A 246 -52.06 25.29 3.49
CA ASP A 246 -53.26 25.58 2.70
C ASP A 246 -53.01 25.56 1.18
N GLN A 247 -51.74 25.63 0.76
CA GLN A 247 -51.33 25.56 -0.65
C GLN A 247 -51.34 24.12 -1.20
N TYR A 248 -51.43 23.11 -0.33
CA TYR A 248 -51.44 21.70 -0.71
C TYR A 248 -52.85 21.13 -0.69
N GLN A 249 -53.16 20.29 -1.68
CA GLN A 249 -54.41 19.52 -1.71
C GLN A 249 -54.36 18.46 -0.62
N ILE A 250 -55.41 18.40 0.22
CA ILE A 250 -55.56 17.36 1.23
C ILE A 250 -56.19 16.15 0.53
N PRO A 251 -55.46 15.02 0.38
CA PRO A 251 -56.00 13.86 -0.31
C PRO A 251 -57.23 13.30 0.41
N ASN A 252 -58.20 12.81 -0.36
CA ASN A 252 -59.34 12.10 0.20
C ASN A 252 -58.89 10.76 0.83
N THR A 253 -59.70 10.18 1.70
CA THR A 253 -59.43 8.89 2.37
C THR A 253 -59.15 7.75 1.39
N GLU A 254 -59.85 7.70 0.25
CA GLU A 254 -59.61 6.72 -0.81
C GLU A 254 -58.28 6.95 -1.54
N GLU A 255 -57.98 8.18 -1.92
CA GLU A 255 -56.71 8.56 -2.57
C GLU A 255 -55.52 8.29 -1.63
N LEU A 256 -55.67 8.58 -0.34
CA LEU A 256 -54.65 8.29 0.67
C LEU A 256 -54.38 6.79 0.79
N ASN A 257 -55.41 5.96 0.69
CA ASN A 257 -55.25 4.50 0.71
C ASN A 257 -54.57 3.99 -0.56
N GLN A 258 -54.93 4.51 -1.74
CA GLN A 258 -54.24 4.20 -3.00
C GLN A 258 -52.75 4.58 -2.93
N MET A 259 -52.42 5.77 -2.43
CA MET A 259 -51.03 6.20 -2.24
C MET A 259 -50.27 5.32 -1.25
N LYS A 260 -50.92 4.82 -0.19
CA LYS A 260 -50.30 3.89 0.75
C LYS A 260 -50.01 2.54 0.09
N GLU A 261 -50.94 2.04 -0.70
CA GLU A 261 -50.79 0.78 -1.44
C GLU A 261 -49.69 0.88 -2.51
N GLU A 262 -49.64 1.99 -3.25
CA GLU A 262 -48.57 2.26 -4.21
C GLU A 262 -47.21 2.38 -3.52
N ASN A 263 -47.11 3.08 -2.37
CA ASN A 263 -45.88 3.15 -1.59
C ASN A 263 -45.43 1.78 -1.09
N ALA A 264 -46.36 0.95 -0.62
CA ALA A 264 -46.05 -0.42 -0.18
C ALA A 264 -45.50 -1.25 -1.35
N ARG A 265 -46.16 -1.17 -2.52
CA ARG A 265 -45.69 -1.84 -3.74
C ARG A 265 -44.32 -1.36 -4.19
N LEU A 266 -44.07 -0.05 -4.18
CA LEU A 266 -42.77 0.53 -4.54
C LEU A 266 -41.68 0.11 -3.55
N GLN A 267 -41.98 0.03 -2.26
CA GLN A 267 -41.05 -0.47 -1.25
C GLN A 267 -40.69 -1.94 -1.50
N GLU A 268 -41.67 -2.79 -1.81
CA GLU A 268 -41.45 -4.19 -2.13
C GLU A 268 -40.58 -4.37 -3.39
N MET A 269 -40.90 -3.66 -4.47
CA MET A 269 -40.08 -3.67 -5.70
C MET A 269 -38.65 -3.18 -5.44
N LEU A 270 -38.47 -2.18 -4.59
CA LEU A 270 -37.16 -1.66 -4.21
C LEU A 270 -36.35 -2.69 -3.41
N GLU A 271 -36.99 -3.43 -2.50
CA GLU A 271 -36.34 -4.52 -1.78
C GLU A 271 -35.96 -5.68 -2.69
N GLU A 272 -36.82 -6.05 -3.63
CA GLU A 272 -36.55 -7.09 -4.62
C GLU A 272 -35.37 -6.72 -5.53
N GLN A 273 -35.37 -5.51 -6.08
CA GLN A 273 -34.26 -4.98 -6.89
C GLN A 273 -32.95 -4.92 -6.09
N LYS A 274 -33.01 -4.53 -4.81
CA LYS A 274 -31.83 -4.55 -3.92
C LYS A 274 -31.29 -5.96 -3.71
N LYS A 275 -32.17 -6.95 -3.53
CA LYS A 275 -31.76 -8.37 -3.40
C LYS A 275 -31.10 -8.85 -4.69
N ALA A 276 -31.67 -8.56 -5.86
CA ALA A 276 -31.08 -8.92 -7.14
C ALA A 276 -29.69 -8.28 -7.34
N ASN A 277 -29.54 -6.99 -7.02
CA ASN A 277 -28.25 -6.30 -7.08
C ASN A 277 -27.20 -6.91 -6.14
N ASN A 278 -27.60 -7.30 -4.92
CA ASN A 278 -26.68 -7.94 -3.98
C ASN A 278 -26.16 -9.30 -4.48
N LEU A 279 -27.01 -10.07 -5.18
CA LEU A 279 -26.60 -11.33 -5.80
C LEU A 279 -25.60 -11.09 -6.94
N LEU A 280 -25.91 -10.16 -7.85
CA LEU A 280 -25.01 -9.77 -8.94
C LEU A 280 -23.68 -9.21 -8.43
N ASP A 281 -23.69 -8.38 -7.39
CA ASP A 281 -22.47 -7.89 -6.73
C ASP A 281 -21.64 -9.05 -6.13
N GLY A 282 -22.31 -10.10 -5.64
CA GLY A 282 -21.66 -11.33 -5.18
C GLY A 282 -20.96 -12.08 -6.32
N GLU A 283 -21.65 -12.27 -7.44
CA GLU A 283 -21.10 -12.91 -8.65
C GLU A 283 -19.92 -12.12 -9.20
N ILE A 284 -20.04 -10.79 -9.30
CA ILE A 284 -18.96 -9.91 -9.75
C ILE A 284 -17.73 -10.06 -8.85
N LYS A 285 -17.91 -10.06 -7.52
CA LYS A 285 -16.77 -10.25 -6.59
C LYS A 285 -16.12 -11.61 -6.77
N SER A 286 -16.91 -12.67 -6.96
CA SER A 286 -16.39 -14.01 -7.24
C SER A 286 -15.58 -14.01 -8.54
N LEU A 287 -16.11 -13.43 -9.61
CA LEU A 287 -15.42 -13.35 -10.90
C LEU A 287 -14.15 -12.48 -10.83
N GLN A 288 -14.18 -11.36 -10.10
CA GLN A 288 -13.03 -10.49 -9.89
C GLN A 288 -11.93 -11.11 -9.03
N SER A 289 -12.27 -12.08 -8.17
CA SER A 289 -11.26 -12.84 -7.42
C SER A 289 -10.47 -13.82 -8.29
N ASN A 290 -10.99 -14.16 -9.47
CA ASN A 290 -10.30 -14.97 -10.46
C ASN A 290 -9.46 -14.07 -11.37
N LEU A 291 -8.25 -14.52 -11.72
CA LEU A 291 -7.44 -13.82 -12.72
C LEU A 291 -8.13 -13.89 -14.08
N THR A 292 -8.00 -12.82 -14.86
CA THR A 292 -8.49 -12.79 -16.23
C THR A 292 -7.65 -13.71 -17.13
N LEU A 293 -8.24 -14.17 -18.25
CA LEU A 293 -7.54 -15.03 -19.23
C LEU A 293 -6.22 -14.41 -19.71
N ASP A 294 -6.22 -13.11 -20.00
CA ASP A 294 -5.04 -12.38 -20.46
C ASP A 294 -3.95 -12.29 -19.39
N GLU A 295 -4.33 -12.11 -18.12
CA GLU A 295 -3.40 -12.11 -16.99
C GLU A 295 -2.82 -13.51 -16.74
N ILE A 296 -3.64 -14.56 -16.86
CA ILE A 296 -3.19 -15.96 -16.77
C ILE A 296 -2.19 -16.25 -17.89
N GLN A 297 -2.48 -15.89 -19.13
CA GLN A 297 -1.57 -16.08 -20.27
C GLN A 297 -0.25 -15.33 -20.08
N ASN A 298 -0.31 -14.08 -19.62
CA ASN A 298 0.90 -13.30 -19.32
C ASN A 298 1.74 -13.93 -18.20
N ASN A 299 1.10 -14.48 -17.17
CA ASN A 299 1.79 -15.18 -16.09
C ASN A 299 2.39 -16.50 -16.56
N ASP A 300 1.69 -17.27 -17.40
CA ASP A 300 2.20 -18.49 -18.01
C ASP A 300 3.45 -18.22 -18.86
N VAL A 301 3.42 -17.19 -19.71
CA VAL A 301 4.59 -16.79 -20.52
C VAL A 301 5.79 -16.40 -19.63
N LYS A 302 5.55 -15.64 -18.56
CA LYS A 302 6.61 -15.25 -17.61
C LYS A 302 7.20 -16.45 -16.88
N LEU A 303 6.35 -17.35 -16.39
CA LEU A 303 6.78 -18.54 -15.67
C LEU A 303 7.56 -19.49 -16.59
N ARG A 304 7.09 -19.71 -17.81
CA ARG A 304 7.82 -20.51 -18.82
C ARG A 304 9.19 -19.94 -19.12
N LYS A 305 9.30 -18.61 -19.22
CA LYS A 305 10.59 -17.95 -19.41
C LYS A 305 11.53 -18.19 -18.21
N GLN A 306 11.04 -18.05 -16.99
CA GLN A 306 11.83 -18.31 -15.78
C GLN A 306 12.27 -19.77 -15.69
N VAL A 307 11.38 -20.71 -16.00
CA VAL A 307 11.72 -22.13 -16.05
C VAL A 307 12.86 -22.36 -17.04
N LYS A 308 12.74 -21.82 -18.26
CA LYS A 308 13.79 -21.94 -19.28
C LYS A 308 15.13 -21.34 -18.82
N GLU A 309 15.12 -20.14 -18.24
CA GLU A 309 16.34 -19.51 -17.71
C GLU A 309 16.98 -20.33 -16.58
N MET A 310 16.17 -20.93 -15.70
CA MET A 310 16.65 -21.78 -14.61
C MET A 310 17.18 -23.11 -15.13
N GLU A 311 16.56 -23.70 -16.14
CA GLU A 311 17.05 -24.89 -16.82
C GLU A 311 18.40 -24.63 -17.51
N GLU A 312 18.55 -23.51 -18.24
CA GLU A 312 19.82 -23.11 -18.85
C GLU A 312 20.92 -22.85 -17.81
N ARG A 313 20.57 -22.35 -16.61
CA ARG A 313 21.52 -22.24 -15.50
C ARG A 313 21.89 -23.61 -14.95
N LEU A 314 20.93 -24.51 -14.82
CA LEU A 314 21.17 -25.88 -14.36
C LEU A 314 22.04 -26.67 -15.35
N THR A 315 21.83 -26.54 -16.66
CA THR A 315 22.69 -27.21 -17.66
C THR A 315 24.12 -26.71 -17.54
N LYS A 316 24.36 -25.40 -17.46
CA LYS A 316 25.71 -24.85 -17.25
C LYS A 316 26.37 -25.31 -15.96
N LEU A 317 25.61 -25.41 -14.87
CA LEU A 317 26.12 -25.91 -13.59
C LEU A 317 26.37 -27.43 -13.59
N ARG A 318 25.65 -28.18 -14.43
CA ARG A 318 25.84 -29.63 -14.62
C ARG A 318 26.99 -29.95 -15.58
N ASP A 319 27.11 -29.21 -16.67
CA ASP A 319 28.18 -29.32 -17.67
C ASP A 319 29.51 -28.79 -17.11
N GLY A 320 29.44 -27.84 -16.16
CA GLY A 320 30.56 -27.49 -15.31
C GLY A 320 30.99 -28.71 -14.50
N VAL A 321 32.10 -29.33 -14.93
CA VAL A 321 32.72 -30.47 -14.25
C VAL A 321 32.86 -30.13 -12.76
N THR A 322 32.17 -30.89 -11.91
CA THR A 322 32.42 -30.88 -10.47
C THR A 322 33.80 -31.52 -10.25
N LEU A 323 34.85 -30.70 -10.35
CA LEU A 323 36.25 -31.13 -10.29
C LEU A 323 36.62 -31.78 -8.95
N VAL A 324 35.84 -31.54 -7.90
CA VAL A 324 35.98 -32.18 -6.59
C VAL A 324 34.59 -32.39 -6.00
N SER A 325 34.25 -33.63 -5.65
CA SER A 325 33.01 -33.92 -4.94
C SER A 325 33.00 -33.22 -3.58
N PRO A 326 31.85 -32.71 -3.10
CA PRO A 326 31.75 -32.15 -1.74
C PRO A 326 32.20 -33.14 -0.65
N GLU A 327 32.15 -34.45 -0.94
CA GLU A 327 32.65 -35.50 -0.03
C GLU A 327 34.17 -35.58 -0.04
N GLU A 328 34.78 -35.61 -1.23
CA GLU A 328 36.24 -35.60 -1.41
C GLU A 328 36.85 -34.35 -0.78
N ARG A 329 36.23 -33.19 -0.99
CA ARG A 329 36.64 -31.92 -0.37
C ARG A 329 36.65 -32.03 1.16
N LYS A 330 35.62 -32.62 1.78
CA LYS A 330 35.56 -32.80 3.23
C LYS A 330 36.64 -33.75 3.74
N VAL A 331 36.93 -34.82 3.00
CA VAL A 331 38.00 -35.76 3.38
C VAL A 331 39.35 -35.05 3.34
N VAL A 332 39.63 -34.31 2.26
CA VAL A 332 40.87 -33.54 2.13
C VAL A 332 40.98 -32.47 3.23
N GLU A 333 39.92 -31.72 3.49
CA GLU A 333 39.90 -30.72 4.59
C GLU A 333 40.17 -31.37 5.96
N LYS A 334 39.55 -32.52 6.26
CA LYS A 334 39.81 -33.25 7.52
C LYS A 334 41.26 -33.70 7.62
N THR A 335 41.77 -34.40 6.60
CA THR A 335 43.16 -34.89 6.59
C THR A 335 44.17 -33.76 6.73
N PHE A 336 43.92 -32.61 6.11
CA PHE A 336 44.75 -31.41 6.26
C PHE A 336 44.70 -30.86 7.69
N THR A 337 43.51 -30.79 8.30
CA THR A 337 43.37 -30.32 9.69
C THR A 337 44.06 -31.24 10.70
N ASP A 338 43.95 -32.55 10.50
CA ASP A 338 44.54 -33.56 11.38
C ASP A 338 46.08 -33.57 11.27
N THR A 339 46.61 -33.46 10.05
CA THR A 339 48.07 -33.42 9.82
C THR A 339 48.70 -32.16 10.42
N ILE A 340 48.08 -30.98 10.29
CA ILE A 340 48.55 -29.76 10.96
C ILE A 340 48.48 -29.88 12.49
N SER A 341 47.43 -30.51 13.02
CA SER A 341 47.30 -30.79 14.45
C SER A 341 48.43 -31.69 14.95
N HIS A 342 48.74 -32.76 14.20
CA HIS A 342 49.85 -33.66 14.50
C HIS A 342 51.21 -32.95 14.43
N TRP A 343 51.45 -32.12 13.42
CA TRP A 343 52.69 -31.35 13.31
C TRP A 343 52.88 -30.41 14.51
N ARG A 344 51.83 -29.67 14.93
CA ARG A 344 51.87 -28.84 16.14
C ARG A 344 52.20 -29.64 17.40
N LYS A 345 51.56 -30.79 17.60
CA LYS A 345 51.78 -31.65 18.76
C LYS A 345 53.20 -32.20 18.79
N ARG A 346 53.69 -32.74 17.66
CA ARG A 346 55.04 -33.29 17.54
C ARG A 346 56.11 -32.21 17.73
N LYS A 347 55.94 -31.03 17.13
CA LYS A 347 56.85 -29.90 17.32
C LYS A 347 56.92 -29.47 18.79
N ARG A 348 55.78 -29.45 19.49
CA ARG A 348 55.74 -29.15 20.93
C ARG A 348 56.46 -30.23 21.76
N MET A 349 56.13 -31.51 21.55
CA MET A 349 56.77 -32.61 22.28
C MET A 349 58.29 -32.63 22.05
N PHE A 350 58.73 -32.43 20.80
CA PHE A 350 60.16 -32.34 20.50
C PHE A 350 60.79 -31.16 21.23
N LYS A 351 60.17 -29.97 21.17
CA LYS A 351 60.68 -28.78 21.85
C LYS A 351 60.77 -28.99 23.37
N ASP A 352 59.75 -29.57 23.99
CA ASP A 352 59.75 -29.80 25.45
C ASP A 352 60.90 -30.75 25.86
N VAL A 353 61.13 -31.83 25.09
CA VAL A 353 62.25 -32.76 25.33
C VAL A 353 63.60 -32.08 25.06
N TRP A 354 63.69 -31.32 23.97
CA TRP A 354 64.89 -30.59 23.57
C TRP A 354 65.30 -29.54 24.60
N ASP A 355 64.35 -28.73 25.08
CA ASP A 355 64.54 -27.72 26.12
C ASP A 355 65.01 -28.41 27.42
N THR A 356 64.41 -29.55 27.79
CA THR A 356 64.82 -30.33 28.98
C THR A 356 66.27 -30.85 28.88
N ILE A 357 66.69 -31.33 27.70
CA ILE A 357 68.05 -31.86 27.49
C ILE A 357 69.08 -30.72 27.46
N THR A 358 68.74 -29.61 26.80
CA THR A 358 69.64 -28.46 26.65
C THR A 358 69.79 -27.66 27.94
N GLU A 359 68.76 -27.61 28.80
CA GLU A 359 68.85 -26.99 30.13
C GLU A 359 69.78 -27.75 31.08
N ASN A 360 69.92 -29.07 30.90
CA ASN A 360 70.71 -29.94 31.76
C ASN A 360 72.08 -30.32 31.18
N SER A 361 72.50 -29.71 30.06
CA SER A 361 73.74 -30.02 29.33
C SER A 361 74.69 -28.82 29.30
N PRO A 362 76.02 -29.02 29.49
CA PRO A 362 77.01 -27.95 29.40
C PRO A 362 77.40 -27.57 27.95
N LYS A 363 76.84 -28.24 26.93
CA LYS A 363 77.12 -27.99 25.51
C LYS A 363 76.21 -26.89 24.93
N ASN A 364 76.72 -26.15 23.94
CA ASN A 364 75.91 -25.17 23.20
C ASN A 364 74.77 -25.88 22.43
N PRO A 365 73.51 -25.41 22.53
CA PRO A 365 72.37 -26.06 21.88
C PRO A 365 72.51 -26.23 20.36
N ASN A 366 73.15 -25.28 19.68
CA ASN A 366 73.33 -25.34 18.23
C ASN A 366 74.37 -26.37 17.79
N GLU A 367 75.47 -26.53 18.53
CA GLU A 367 76.48 -27.56 18.26
C GLU A 367 75.94 -28.96 18.53
N PHE A 368 75.14 -29.12 19.58
CA PHE A 368 74.46 -30.38 19.92
C PHE A 368 73.40 -30.77 18.88
N LYS A 369 72.75 -29.78 18.27
CA LYS A 369 71.78 -29.97 17.17
C LYS A 369 72.47 -30.53 15.92
N GLU A 370 73.62 -29.98 15.56
CA GLU A 370 74.44 -30.46 14.42
C GLU A 370 75.02 -31.86 14.69
N GLU A 371 75.48 -32.14 15.91
CA GLU A 371 75.98 -33.47 16.32
C GLU A 371 74.89 -34.56 16.22
N LEU A 372 73.63 -34.21 16.55
CA LEU A 372 72.48 -35.10 16.46
C LEU A 372 71.80 -35.14 15.08
N GLY A 373 72.22 -34.28 14.14
CA GLY A 373 71.63 -34.19 12.80
C GLY A 373 70.15 -33.78 12.80
N VAL A 374 69.72 -32.96 13.78
CA VAL A 374 68.34 -32.47 13.85
C VAL A 374 68.19 -31.23 12.97
N GLU A 375 67.21 -31.23 12.08
CA GLU A 375 66.85 -30.07 11.25
C GLU A 375 65.52 -29.47 11.74
N TYR A 376 65.42 -28.14 11.82
CA TYR A 376 64.16 -27.46 12.09
C TYR A 376 63.35 -27.28 10.81
N ASP A 377 62.05 -27.07 10.96
CA ASP A 377 61.15 -26.77 9.84
C ASP A 377 61.69 -25.58 8.99
N GLU A 378 62.34 -24.61 9.63
CA GLU A 378 62.94 -23.42 8.98
C GLU A 378 64.19 -23.77 8.14
N ASP A 379 64.97 -24.77 8.54
CA ASP A 379 66.16 -25.23 7.80
C ASP A 379 65.75 -25.95 6.50
N VAL A 380 64.56 -26.55 6.47
CA VAL A 380 63.95 -27.20 5.29
C VAL A 380 63.09 -26.21 4.47
N GLY A 381 63.02 -24.93 4.88
CA GLY A 381 62.25 -23.89 4.20
C GLY A 381 60.73 -24.00 4.37
N VAL A 382 60.26 -24.74 5.38
CA VAL A 382 58.83 -24.98 5.63
C VAL A 382 58.37 -24.22 6.88
N SER A 383 57.34 -23.38 6.75
CA SER A 383 56.77 -22.66 7.90
C SER A 383 55.38 -23.18 8.26
N LEU A 384 55.26 -23.74 9.48
CA LEU A 384 53.98 -24.18 10.04
C LEU A 384 52.92 -23.05 10.07
N GLN A 385 53.34 -21.79 10.22
CA GLN A 385 52.41 -20.64 10.24
C GLN A 385 51.79 -20.38 8.85
N THR A 386 52.59 -20.54 7.80
CA THR A 386 52.12 -20.37 6.41
C THR A 386 51.02 -21.38 6.09
N TYR A 387 51.22 -22.65 6.44
CA TYR A 387 50.21 -23.70 6.23
C TYR A 387 49.03 -23.59 7.21
N ALA A 388 49.26 -23.13 8.44
CA ALA A 388 48.20 -22.90 9.41
C ALA A 388 47.19 -21.82 8.98
N THR A 389 47.63 -20.85 8.18
CA THR A 389 46.76 -19.79 7.64
C THR A 389 45.79 -20.33 6.57
N LEU A 390 46.13 -21.44 5.91
CA LEU A 390 45.27 -22.10 4.92
C LEU A 390 44.19 -22.98 5.56
N MET A 391 44.17 -23.11 6.90
CA MET A 391 43.17 -23.88 7.61
C MET A 391 41.78 -23.22 7.44
N PRO A 392 40.72 -24.01 7.19
CA PRO A 392 39.37 -23.46 7.12
C PRO A 392 39.03 -22.78 8.45
N HIS A 393 39.04 -21.46 8.46
CA HIS A 393 38.55 -20.68 9.58
C HIS A 393 37.04 -20.89 9.62
N GLY A 394 36.58 -21.64 10.62
CA GLY A 394 35.14 -21.83 10.82
C GLY A 394 34.48 -20.47 10.77
N HIS A 395 33.57 -20.28 9.80
CA HIS A 395 32.83 -19.05 9.64
C HIS A 395 32.30 -18.65 11.02
N LYS A 396 32.90 -17.61 11.63
CA LYS A 396 32.33 -16.99 12.81
C LYS A 396 30.95 -16.53 12.35
N ARG A 397 29.92 -17.28 12.76
CA ARG A 397 28.53 -16.85 12.62
C ARG A 397 28.48 -15.46 13.23
N LEU A 398 28.32 -14.44 12.39
CA LEU A 398 27.92 -13.12 12.81
C LEU A 398 26.62 -13.35 13.58
N ARG A 399 26.69 -13.26 14.91
CA ARG A 399 25.48 -13.25 15.74
C ARG A 399 24.77 -11.95 15.39
N GLY A 400 23.67 -12.08 14.65
CA GLY A 400 22.67 -11.01 14.52
C GLY A 400 21.91 -10.79 15.81
#